data_AF-A0AAU1H9E7-F1
#
_entry.id   AF-A0AAU1H9E7-F1
#
_cell.length_a   1.000
_cell.length_b   1.000
_cell.length_c   1.000
_cell.angle_alpha   90.00
_cell.angle_beta   90.00
_cell.angle_gamma   90.00
#
_symmetry.space_group_name_H-M   'P 1'
#
loop_
_entity.id
_entity.type
_entity.pdbx_description
1 polymer ?
#
loop_
_entity_poly.entity_id
_entity_poly.type
_entity_poly.pdbx_seq_one_letter_code
_entity_poly.pdbx_strand_id
1 'polypeptide(L)'
;MSAPQQPPRSPRSPESPESPPGTDTPTLLVKIFGKDRPGITAGLFDTLAAYAVDVVDIEQVVTRGRIVLCALVTSPAPGGTTEGDLRATVHSWADSLKLQAEIISGTGDNRPRGDGRSHVTVLGHPLTAESTAAIAAKITSTGGNIDRIFRLAKYPVTAVEFAVSGAGTEALRTALAREAAGIGVDIAVVSAGLSRRAQRLVVMDVDSTLIQDEVIELFAAHAGCEAEVAAVTEQAMRGELDFEQSLHARVALLAGLDVSVVEKVRAEVRLTPGARTLIRTLKRLGYQVGVVSGGFTQVTDDLKERLGLDFASANTLEVVDGRLTGRVVGDIVDRAGKARLLRSFAAQAGVPLAQTVAIGDGANDLDMLNTAGLGVAFNAKPVVREAAHTAVNVPFLDTVLYLLGITREEVEAADGLVD
;
A
#
# COMPACT_ATOMS: atom_id res chain seq x y z
N MET A 1 -65.34 -24.15 42.72
CA MET A 1 -63.90 -24.17 43.10
C MET A 1 -63.12 -23.67 41.91
N SER A 2 -62.66 -22.42 41.97
CA SER A 2 -61.89 -21.76 40.92
C SER A 2 -60.40 -21.84 41.26
N ALA A 3 -59.57 -22.29 40.33
CA ALA A 3 -58.12 -22.29 40.46
C ALA A 3 -57.56 -20.85 40.32
N PRO A 4 -56.50 -20.45 41.03
CA PRO A 4 -55.98 -19.09 40.97
C PRO A 4 -55.10 -18.88 39.73
N GLN A 5 -55.34 -17.78 39.01
CA GLN A 5 -54.49 -17.30 37.92
C GLN A 5 -53.16 -16.76 38.47
N GLN A 6 -52.04 -17.18 37.87
CA GLN A 6 -50.72 -16.57 38.09
C GLN A 6 -50.67 -15.18 37.45
N PRO A 7 -50.00 -14.19 38.08
CA PRO A 7 -49.85 -12.86 37.50
C PRO A 7 -48.82 -12.88 36.35
N PRO A 8 -48.93 -11.96 35.38
CA PRO A 8 -48.00 -11.88 34.26
C PRO A 8 -46.60 -11.47 34.75
N ARG A 9 -45.56 -12.13 34.24
CA ARG A 9 -44.16 -11.74 34.47
C ARG A 9 -43.91 -10.38 33.84
N SER A 10 -43.42 -9.44 34.65
CA SER A 10 -42.90 -8.15 34.19
C SER A 10 -41.73 -8.36 33.21
N PRO A 11 -41.64 -7.58 32.12
CA PRO A 11 -40.50 -7.64 31.22
C PRO A 11 -39.25 -7.17 31.97
N ARG A 12 -38.16 -7.94 31.91
CA ARG A 12 -36.85 -7.50 32.39
C ARG A 12 -36.44 -6.27 31.57
N SER A 13 -36.14 -5.18 32.25
CA SER A 13 -35.50 -4.01 31.64
C SER A 13 -34.22 -4.46 30.92
N PRO A 14 -33.88 -3.90 29.74
CA PRO A 14 -32.60 -4.18 29.12
C PRO A 14 -31.51 -3.67 30.08
N GLU A 15 -30.68 -4.59 30.59
CA GLU A 15 -29.46 -4.23 31.29
C GLU A 15 -28.63 -3.35 30.35
N SER A 16 -28.19 -2.21 30.88
CA SER A 16 -27.18 -1.36 30.27
C SER A 16 -26.01 -2.23 29.81
N PRO A 17 -25.39 -2.00 28.64
CA PRO A 17 -24.23 -2.79 28.23
C PRO A 17 -23.17 -2.70 29.34
N GLU A 18 -22.78 -3.86 29.88
CA GLU A 18 -21.71 -3.95 30.86
C GLU A 18 -20.47 -3.25 30.30
N SER A 19 -19.87 -2.39 31.13
CA SER A 19 -18.61 -1.74 30.82
C SER A 19 -17.57 -2.79 30.41
N PRO A 20 -16.66 -2.50 29.47
CA PRO A 20 -15.56 -3.41 29.17
C PRO A 20 -14.82 -3.78 30.47
N PRO A 21 -14.29 -5.02 30.59
CA PRO A 21 -13.67 -5.49 31.82
C PRO A 21 -12.65 -4.45 32.30
N GLY A 22 -12.82 -3.99 33.54
CA GLY A 22 -11.91 -3.02 34.15
C GLY A 22 -10.47 -3.55 34.13
N THR A 23 -9.48 -2.65 34.16
CA THR A 23 -8.05 -2.99 34.10
C THR A 23 -7.59 -4.02 35.13
N ASP A 24 -8.35 -4.19 36.21
CA ASP A 24 -8.05 -5.11 37.32
C ASP A 24 -8.83 -6.44 37.26
N THR A 25 -9.61 -6.68 36.20
CA THR A 25 -10.41 -7.91 36.06
C THR A 25 -9.49 -9.11 35.86
N PRO A 26 -9.56 -10.18 36.67
CA PRO A 26 -8.73 -11.37 36.46
C PRO A 26 -9.04 -12.04 35.10
N THR A 27 -7.98 -12.37 34.36
CA THR A 27 -8.07 -12.97 33.02
C THR A 27 -7.14 -14.18 32.88
N LEU A 28 -7.44 -15.03 31.90
CA LEU A 28 -6.65 -16.19 31.50
C LEU A 28 -6.37 -16.11 30.00
N LEU A 29 -5.09 -16.14 29.62
CA LEU A 29 -4.70 -16.34 28.23
C LEU A 29 -4.59 -17.85 27.96
N VAL A 30 -5.52 -18.39 27.18
CA VAL A 30 -5.55 -19.79 26.75
C VAL A 30 -4.95 -19.89 25.35
N LYS A 31 -3.78 -20.52 25.24
CA LYS A 31 -3.05 -20.69 23.98
C LYS A 31 -3.00 -22.15 23.59
N ILE A 32 -3.59 -22.46 22.43
CA ILE A 32 -3.64 -23.79 21.82
C ILE A 32 -2.79 -23.80 20.56
N PHE A 33 -1.89 -24.78 20.42
CA PHE A 33 -1.03 -24.87 19.24
C PHE A 33 -0.67 -26.31 18.88
N GLY A 34 -0.49 -26.57 17.58
CA GLY A 34 -0.21 -27.93 17.10
C GLY A 34 -0.52 -28.13 15.61
N LYS A 35 -0.78 -29.37 15.22
CA LYS A 35 -1.20 -29.70 13.84
C LYS A 35 -2.65 -29.27 13.62
N ASP A 36 -2.84 -28.39 12.65
CA ASP A 36 -4.15 -27.84 12.28
C ASP A 36 -5.11 -28.91 11.75
N ARG A 37 -6.40 -28.74 12.05
CA ARG A 37 -7.52 -29.51 11.52
C ARG A 37 -8.84 -28.79 11.81
N PRO A 38 -9.92 -29.05 11.04
CA PRO A 38 -11.23 -28.50 11.33
C PRO A 38 -11.72 -28.84 12.74
N GLY A 39 -12.44 -27.91 13.37
CA GLY A 39 -13.10 -28.12 14.67
C GLY A 39 -12.29 -27.74 15.92
N ILE A 40 -11.01 -27.36 15.81
CA ILE A 40 -10.19 -26.97 16.97
C ILE A 40 -10.79 -25.75 17.69
N THR A 41 -11.14 -24.70 16.95
CA THR A 41 -11.72 -23.47 17.50
C THR A 41 -13.05 -23.77 18.21
N ALA A 42 -13.94 -24.52 17.55
CA ALA A 42 -15.22 -24.92 18.13
C ALA A 42 -15.02 -25.73 19.43
N GLY A 43 -14.15 -26.75 19.40
CA GLY A 43 -13.88 -27.58 20.57
C GLY A 43 -13.29 -26.80 21.76
N LEU A 44 -12.44 -25.78 21.50
CA LEU A 44 -11.92 -24.93 22.56
C LEU A 44 -13.05 -24.14 23.22
N PHE A 45 -13.89 -23.45 22.44
CA PHE A 45 -14.94 -22.61 22.99
C PHE A 45 -16.09 -23.41 23.60
N ASP A 46 -16.39 -24.60 23.09
CA ASP A 46 -17.32 -25.55 23.75
C ASP A 46 -16.77 -25.95 25.13
N THR A 47 -15.46 -26.18 25.22
CA THR A 47 -14.78 -26.51 26.49
C THR A 47 -14.84 -25.34 27.46
N LEU A 48 -14.57 -24.11 26.99
CA LEU A 48 -14.58 -22.90 27.82
C LEU A 48 -16.00 -22.50 28.25
N ALA A 49 -17.01 -22.73 27.41
CA ALA A 49 -18.41 -22.40 27.70
C ALA A 49 -18.93 -23.08 28.97
N ALA A 50 -18.40 -24.26 29.34
CA ALA A 50 -18.74 -24.95 30.58
C ALA A 50 -18.38 -24.17 31.86
N TYR A 51 -17.54 -23.14 31.75
CA TYR A 51 -17.01 -22.35 32.87
C TYR A 51 -17.59 -20.93 32.94
N ALA A 52 -18.54 -20.59 32.06
CA ALA A 52 -19.17 -19.27 31.99
C ALA A 52 -18.15 -18.10 31.96
N VAL A 53 -17.07 -18.28 31.19
CA VAL A 53 -16.07 -17.23 30.96
C VAL A 53 -16.46 -16.40 29.75
N ASP A 54 -16.13 -15.11 29.79
CA ASP A 54 -16.32 -14.18 28.69
C ASP A 54 -15.05 -14.10 27.85
N VAL A 55 -15.20 -13.98 26.53
CA VAL A 55 -14.07 -13.79 25.61
C VAL A 55 -13.74 -12.30 25.55
N VAL A 56 -12.52 -11.96 25.99
CA VAL A 56 -11.98 -10.59 25.94
C VAL A 56 -11.29 -10.33 24.60
N ASP A 57 -10.47 -11.28 24.14
CA ASP A 57 -9.77 -11.20 22.85
C ASP A 57 -9.55 -12.60 22.26
N ILE A 58 -9.47 -12.70 20.93
CA ILE A 58 -9.23 -13.95 20.22
C ILE A 58 -8.39 -13.71 18.96
N GLU A 59 -7.27 -14.44 18.85
CA GLU A 59 -6.44 -14.44 17.65
C GLU A 59 -6.12 -15.88 17.21
N GLN A 60 -6.25 -16.16 15.92
CA GLN A 60 -5.87 -17.44 15.32
C GLN A 60 -5.03 -17.24 14.07
N VAL A 61 -3.95 -18.02 13.96
CA VAL A 61 -3.14 -18.10 12.75
C VAL A 61 -2.84 -19.55 12.39
N VAL A 62 -2.90 -19.86 11.09
CA VAL A 62 -2.50 -21.16 10.55
C VAL A 62 -1.36 -20.97 9.56
N THR A 63 -0.21 -21.58 9.85
CA THR A 63 0.99 -21.50 9.02
C THR A 63 1.47 -22.91 8.69
N ARG A 64 1.49 -23.27 7.40
CA ARG A 64 1.95 -24.59 6.91
C ARG A 64 1.27 -25.77 7.63
N GLY A 65 -0.04 -25.67 7.86
CA GLY A 65 -0.82 -26.71 8.56
C GLY A 65 -0.55 -26.81 10.06
N ARG A 66 0.05 -25.77 10.66
CA ARG A 66 0.20 -25.62 12.12
C ARG A 66 -0.65 -24.45 12.59
N ILE A 67 -1.46 -24.67 13.61
CA ILE A 67 -2.32 -23.66 14.22
C ILE A 67 -1.67 -23.09 15.48
N VAL A 68 -1.88 -21.80 15.71
CA VAL A 68 -1.79 -21.15 17.02
C VAL A 68 -3.09 -20.38 17.22
N LEU A 69 -3.82 -20.70 18.28
CA LEU A 69 -5.08 -20.08 18.70
C LEU A 69 -4.89 -19.55 20.11
N CYS A 70 -5.02 -18.23 20.28
CA CYS A 70 -4.96 -17.54 21.55
C CYS A 70 -6.36 -16.99 21.86
N ALA A 71 -6.89 -17.31 23.04
CA ALA A 71 -8.12 -16.74 23.56
C ALA A 71 -7.82 -16.11 24.93
N LEU A 72 -8.00 -14.81 25.06
CA LEU A 72 -8.00 -14.11 26.34
C LEU A 72 -9.42 -14.16 26.88
N VAL A 73 -9.61 -14.75 28.05
CA VAL A 73 -10.93 -14.90 28.68
C VAL A 73 -10.91 -14.37 30.11
N THR A 74 -12.09 -14.02 30.65
CA THR A 74 -12.22 -13.72 32.08
C THR A 74 -11.98 -14.98 32.93
N SER A 75 -11.57 -14.80 34.18
CA SER A 75 -11.52 -15.92 35.13
C SER A 75 -12.93 -16.39 35.49
N PRO A 76 -13.15 -17.71 35.73
CA PRO A 76 -14.45 -18.22 36.17
C PRO A 76 -14.99 -17.50 37.41
N ALA A 77 -16.31 -17.27 37.47
CA ALA A 77 -16.94 -16.54 38.56
C ALA A 77 -16.75 -17.25 39.93
N PRO A 78 -16.56 -16.48 41.04
CA PRO A 78 -16.44 -17.07 42.37
C PRO A 78 -17.71 -17.84 42.77
N GLY A 79 -17.57 -19.13 43.10
CA GLY A 79 -18.67 -19.96 43.65
C GLY A 79 -19.21 -21.08 42.75
N GLY A 80 -18.64 -21.28 41.55
CA GLY A 80 -18.98 -22.37 40.63
C GLY A 80 -17.81 -23.33 40.39
N THR A 81 -17.24 -23.26 39.20
CA THR A 81 -16.06 -24.02 38.76
C THR A 81 -14.76 -23.27 39.05
N THR A 82 -13.69 -23.96 39.41
CA THR A 82 -12.41 -23.29 39.70
C THR A 82 -11.59 -23.04 38.43
N GLU A 83 -10.69 -22.06 38.48
CA GLU A 83 -9.66 -21.88 37.45
C GLU A 83 -8.82 -23.16 37.24
N GLY A 84 -8.57 -23.91 38.31
CA GLY A 84 -7.86 -25.20 38.24
C GLY A 84 -8.61 -26.23 37.39
N ASP A 85 -9.93 -26.32 37.55
CA ASP A 85 -10.77 -27.22 36.76
C ASP A 85 -10.78 -26.82 35.28
N LEU A 86 -10.86 -25.51 34.98
CA LEU A 86 -10.78 -25.01 33.60
C LEU A 86 -9.46 -25.42 32.96
N ARG A 87 -8.35 -25.18 33.66
CA ARG A 87 -7.00 -25.55 33.20
C ARG A 87 -6.91 -27.04 32.90
N ALA A 88 -7.34 -27.88 33.84
CA ALA A 88 -7.28 -29.33 33.69
C ALA A 88 -8.11 -29.81 32.48
N THR A 89 -9.33 -29.31 32.31
CA THR A 89 -10.20 -29.69 31.20
C THR A 89 -9.65 -29.24 29.85
N VAL A 90 -9.16 -28.00 29.75
CA VAL A 90 -8.55 -27.51 28.51
C VAL A 90 -7.31 -28.33 28.14
N HIS A 91 -6.44 -28.65 29.11
CA HIS A 91 -5.28 -29.51 28.86
C HIS A 91 -5.71 -30.92 28.40
N SER A 92 -6.68 -31.54 29.09
CA SER A 92 -7.18 -32.87 28.71
C SER A 92 -7.79 -32.90 27.32
N TRP A 93 -8.58 -31.88 26.97
CA TRP A 93 -9.14 -31.70 25.64
C TRP A 93 -8.04 -31.54 24.58
N ALA A 94 -7.07 -30.65 24.81
CA ALA A 94 -5.97 -30.42 23.88
C ALA A 94 -5.15 -31.71 23.65
N ASP A 95 -4.82 -32.44 24.72
CA ASP A 95 -4.09 -33.70 24.65
C ASP A 95 -4.86 -34.76 23.85
N SER A 96 -6.18 -34.84 24.02
CA SER A 96 -7.04 -35.76 23.25
C SER A 96 -6.94 -35.53 21.74
N LEU A 97 -6.71 -34.28 21.33
CA LEU A 97 -6.52 -33.87 19.95
C LEU A 97 -5.05 -33.88 19.50
N LYS A 98 -4.11 -34.22 20.39
CA LYS A 98 -2.66 -34.13 20.18
C LYS A 98 -2.21 -32.70 19.89
N LEU A 99 -2.81 -31.74 20.59
CA LEU A 99 -2.44 -30.33 20.62
C LEU A 99 -1.70 -30.03 21.92
N GLN A 100 -1.00 -28.90 21.96
CA GLN A 100 -0.42 -28.36 23.18
C GLN A 100 -1.28 -27.20 23.67
N ALA A 101 -1.40 -27.07 24.98
CA ALA A 101 -2.07 -25.95 25.63
C ALA A 101 -1.11 -25.26 26.60
N GLU A 102 -1.17 -23.94 26.65
CA GLU A 102 -0.48 -23.08 27.61
C GLU A 102 -1.52 -22.10 28.16
N ILE A 103 -1.65 -22.01 29.48
CA ILE A 103 -2.64 -21.14 30.13
C ILE A 103 -1.93 -20.22 31.11
N ILE A 104 -2.04 -18.92 30.92
CA ILE A 104 -1.33 -17.90 31.69
C ILE A 104 -2.35 -17.02 32.41
N SER A 105 -2.23 -16.88 33.74
CA SER A 105 -3.08 -15.95 34.50
C SER A 105 -2.60 -14.53 34.35
N GLY A 106 -3.53 -13.59 34.28
CA GLY A 106 -3.29 -12.16 34.16
C GLY A 106 -4.46 -11.34 34.69
N THR A 107 -4.44 -10.06 34.33
CA THR A 107 -5.47 -9.08 34.70
C THR A 107 -5.68 -8.11 33.54
N GLY A 108 -6.93 -7.78 33.26
CA GLY A 108 -7.32 -6.86 32.20
C GLY A 108 -7.10 -7.41 30.80
N ASP A 109 -7.18 -6.50 29.84
CA ASP A 109 -6.93 -6.74 28.41
C ASP A 109 -5.42 -6.63 28.08
N ASN A 110 -5.05 -6.92 26.84
CA ASN A 110 -3.76 -6.59 26.26
C ASN A 110 -3.38 -5.13 26.56
N ARG A 111 -2.12 -4.90 26.93
CA ARG A 111 -1.62 -3.53 27.09
C ARG A 111 -1.83 -2.77 25.78
N PRO A 112 -2.31 -1.50 25.83
CA PRO A 112 -2.42 -0.68 24.65
C PRO A 112 -1.10 -0.71 23.89
N ARG A 113 -1.17 -0.97 22.58
CA ARG A 113 0.03 -0.89 21.73
C ARG A 113 0.50 0.56 21.80
N GLY A 114 1.80 0.77 22.05
CA GLY A 114 2.34 2.10 22.31
C GLY A 114 2.01 3.11 21.21
N ASP A 115 2.09 4.40 21.55
CA ASP A 115 1.87 5.50 20.58
C ASP A 115 2.79 5.37 19.37
N GLY A 116 2.37 5.93 18.23
CA GLY A 116 3.13 5.82 16.98
C GLY A 116 2.98 4.45 16.33
N ARG A 117 1.81 4.21 15.73
CA ARG A 117 1.53 2.99 14.96
C ARG A 117 1.82 3.21 13.48
N SER A 118 2.57 2.31 12.88
CA SER A 118 2.98 2.40 11.49
C SER A 118 2.96 1.02 10.81
N HIS A 119 2.75 1.01 9.51
CA HIS A 119 2.97 -0.15 8.66
C HIS A 119 4.27 0.06 7.89
N VAL A 120 5.21 -0.87 8.04
CA VAL A 120 6.46 -0.91 7.29
C VAL A 120 6.33 -1.98 6.22
N THR A 121 6.11 -1.58 4.98
CA THR A 121 6.07 -2.49 3.83
C THR A 121 7.46 -2.62 3.25
N VAL A 122 7.94 -3.86 3.10
CA VAL A 122 9.26 -4.18 2.56
C VAL A 122 9.09 -4.99 1.28
N LEU A 123 9.70 -4.54 0.19
CA LEU A 123 9.79 -5.28 -1.05
C LEU A 123 11.23 -5.78 -1.23
N GLY A 124 11.40 -7.09 -1.35
CA GLY A 124 12.69 -7.72 -1.61
C GLY A 124 12.63 -8.65 -2.82
N HIS A 125 13.72 -8.65 -3.60
CA HIS A 125 13.87 -9.48 -4.79
C HIS A 125 15.31 -10.02 -4.91
N PRO A 126 15.73 -11.00 -4.09
CA PRO A 126 14.97 -11.67 -3.02
C PRO A 126 14.97 -10.90 -1.69
N LEU A 127 14.00 -11.17 -0.82
CA LEU A 127 14.07 -10.72 0.58
C LEU A 127 14.91 -11.70 1.39
N THR A 128 16.12 -11.30 1.77
CA THR A 128 17.07 -12.17 2.49
C THR A 128 16.85 -12.13 4.01
N ALA A 129 17.36 -13.14 4.72
CA ALA A 129 17.37 -13.16 6.18
C ALA A 129 18.22 -12.01 6.77
N GLU A 130 19.32 -11.67 6.10
CA GLU A 130 20.20 -10.55 6.49
C GLU A 130 19.47 -9.21 6.38
N SER A 131 18.83 -8.94 5.23
CA SER A 131 17.99 -7.75 5.04
C SER A 131 16.86 -7.70 6.09
N THR A 132 16.22 -8.82 6.37
CA THR A 132 15.15 -8.91 7.38
C THR A 132 15.66 -8.60 8.79
N ALA A 133 16.83 -9.13 9.15
CA ALA A 133 17.46 -8.88 10.45
C ALA A 133 17.84 -7.40 10.61
N ALA A 134 18.42 -6.78 9.56
CA ALA A 134 18.77 -5.37 9.55
C ALA A 134 17.54 -4.46 9.76
N ILE A 135 16.43 -4.77 9.06
CA ILE A 135 15.16 -4.03 9.20
C ILE A 135 14.61 -4.15 10.62
N ALA A 136 14.54 -5.38 11.17
CA ALA A 136 14.03 -5.61 12.52
C ALA A 136 14.89 -4.93 13.59
N ALA A 137 16.22 -4.99 13.43
CA ALA A 137 17.17 -4.29 14.30
C ALA A 137 16.97 -2.77 14.22
N LYS A 138 16.76 -2.22 13.00
CA LYS A 138 16.51 -0.79 12.82
C LYS A 138 15.22 -0.34 13.50
N ILE A 139 14.12 -1.07 13.30
CA ILE A 139 12.83 -0.83 13.98
C ILE A 139 13.05 -0.79 15.50
N THR A 140 13.74 -1.80 16.03
CA THR A 140 14.06 -1.89 17.46
C THR A 140 14.88 -0.70 17.96
N SER A 141 15.91 -0.29 17.21
CA SER A 141 16.77 0.84 17.60
C SER A 141 16.04 2.19 17.63
N THR A 142 14.90 2.31 16.94
CA THR A 142 14.02 3.49 17.00
C THR A 142 13.01 3.45 18.15
N GLY A 143 13.05 2.41 18.99
CA GLY A 143 12.07 2.18 20.06
C GLY A 143 10.80 1.45 19.60
N GLY A 144 10.75 1.05 18.32
CA GLY A 144 9.60 0.36 17.75
C GLY A 144 9.52 -1.12 18.13
N ASN A 145 8.31 -1.59 18.41
CA ASN A 145 7.98 -3.00 18.54
C ASN A 145 7.33 -3.52 17.26
N ILE A 146 7.68 -4.73 16.81
CA ILE A 146 6.99 -5.41 15.73
C ILE A 146 5.81 -6.19 16.32
N ASP A 147 4.60 -5.68 16.14
CA ASP A 147 3.38 -6.30 16.65
C ASP A 147 2.99 -7.54 15.82
N ARG A 148 3.21 -7.48 14.50
CA ARG A 148 2.82 -8.54 13.56
C ARG A 148 3.62 -8.41 12.28
N ILE A 149 3.90 -9.55 11.65
CA ILE A 149 4.43 -9.63 10.29
C ILE A 149 3.45 -10.44 9.46
N PHE A 150 3.12 -9.97 8.27
CA PHE A 150 2.37 -10.76 7.30
C PHE A 150 2.88 -10.50 5.88
N ARG A 151 2.66 -11.49 5.01
CA ARG A 151 3.11 -11.43 3.63
C ARG A 151 2.03 -10.80 2.76
N LEU A 152 2.41 -9.80 1.97
CA LEU A 152 1.54 -9.14 0.99
C LEU A 152 1.64 -9.79 -0.39
N ALA A 153 2.82 -10.28 -0.78
CA ALA A 153 3.03 -10.90 -2.08
C ALA A 153 4.18 -11.91 -2.07
N LYS A 154 4.05 -12.95 -2.91
CA LYS A 154 5.14 -13.87 -3.28
C LYS A 154 5.82 -13.46 -4.59
N TYR A 155 5.07 -12.82 -5.48
CA TYR A 155 5.41 -12.52 -6.87
C TYR A 155 4.74 -11.18 -7.26
N PRO A 156 5.33 -10.36 -8.16
CA PRO A 156 6.64 -10.54 -8.81
C PRO A 156 7.83 -10.34 -7.86
N VAL A 157 7.56 -9.78 -6.68
CA VAL A 157 8.53 -9.57 -5.61
C VAL A 157 8.01 -10.14 -4.30
N THR A 158 8.92 -10.46 -3.39
CA THR A 158 8.51 -10.81 -2.03
C THR A 158 8.17 -9.53 -1.30
N ALA A 159 6.90 -9.34 -0.96
CA ALA A 159 6.43 -8.21 -0.20
C ALA A 159 5.94 -8.68 1.17
N VAL A 160 6.46 -8.06 2.23
CA VAL A 160 6.05 -8.32 3.62
C VAL A 160 5.74 -7.00 4.31
N GLU A 161 4.79 -7.02 5.22
CA GLU A 161 4.43 -5.87 6.04
C GLU A 161 4.68 -6.17 7.51
N PHE A 162 5.37 -5.25 8.16
CA PHE A 162 5.55 -5.21 9.61
C PHE A 162 4.58 -4.17 10.18
N ALA A 163 3.64 -4.61 11.02
CA ALA A 163 2.87 -3.71 11.86
C ALA A 163 3.75 -3.32 13.06
N VAL A 164 4.06 -2.04 13.19
CA VAL A 164 4.98 -1.50 14.20
C VAL A 164 4.24 -0.54 15.13
N SER A 165 4.53 -0.61 16.42
CA SER A 165 4.06 0.33 17.45
C SER A 165 5.23 0.89 18.27
N GLY A 166 5.00 1.97 19.02
CA GLY A 166 6.01 2.52 19.95
C GLY A 166 7.04 3.46 19.32
N ALA A 167 6.95 3.77 18.02
CA ALA A 167 7.85 4.68 17.33
C ALA A 167 7.09 5.66 16.43
N GLY A 168 7.47 6.94 16.47
CA GLY A 168 6.91 7.96 15.59
C GLY A 168 7.18 7.64 14.11
N THR A 169 6.14 7.72 13.27
CA THR A 169 6.19 7.34 11.84
C THR A 169 7.34 8.01 11.09
N GLU A 170 7.58 9.30 11.31
CA GLU A 170 8.63 10.04 10.58
C GLU A 170 10.05 9.67 11.02
N ALA A 171 10.26 9.40 12.32
CA ALA A 171 11.54 8.90 12.81
C ALA A 171 11.83 7.50 12.25
N LEU A 172 10.81 6.64 12.23
CA LEU A 172 10.89 5.30 11.68
C LEU A 172 11.16 5.31 10.16
N ARG A 173 10.44 6.16 9.41
CA ARG A 173 10.65 6.38 7.97
C ARG A 173 12.08 6.79 7.67
N THR A 174 12.59 7.81 8.36
CA THR A 174 13.94 8.34 8.14
C THR A 174 15.02 7.28 8.42
N ALA A 175 14.86 6.54 9.51
CA ALA A 175 15.81 5.50 9.90
C ALA A 175 15.84 4.33 8.90
N LEU A 176 14.68 3.89 8.43
CA LEU A 176 14.55 2.77 7.50
C LEU A 176 14.89 3.13 6.06
N ALA A 177 14.62 4.36 5.61
CA ALA A 177 14.99 4.80 4.26
C ALA A 177 16.51 4.72 4.02
N ARG A 178 17.31 5.10 5.04
CA ARG A 178 18.78 4.97 4.99
C ARG A 178 19.25 3.52 4.97
N GLU A 179 18.58 2.67 5.75
CA GLU A 179 18.92 1.25 5.83
C GLU A 179 18.61 0.54 4.49
N ALA A 180 17.41 0.79 3.93
CA ALA A 180 16.90 0.19 2.69
C ALA A 180 17.92 0.26 1.53
N ALA A 181 18.51 1.45 1.33
CA ALA A 181 19.52 1.67 0.30
C ALA A 181 20.78 0.81 0.47
N GLY A 182 21.20 0.54 1.71
CA GLY A 182 22.38 -0.26 2.01
C GLY A 182 22.17 -1.77 1.86
N ILE A 183 20.96 -2.27 2.09
CA ILE A 183 20.64 -3.70 2.09
C ILE A 183 19.88 -4.18 0.84
N GLY A 184 19.69 -3.30 -0.16
CA GLY A 184 19.12 -3.65 -1.46
C GLY A 184 17.64 -4.05 -1.43
N VAL A 185 16.84 -3.38 -0.60
CA VAL A 185 15.37 -3.59 -0.53
C VAL A 185 14.66 -2.25 -0.61
N ASP A 186 13.38 -2.28 -0.95
CA ASP A 186 12.52 -1.10 -0.91
C ASP A 186 11.69 -1.10 0.38
N ILE A 187 11.59 0.06 1.03
CA ILE A 187 10.82 0.21 2.26
C ILE A 187 9.88 1.42 2.16
N ALA A 188 8.61 1.19 2.47
CA ALA A 188 7.63 2.24 2.70
C ALA A 188 7.15 2.20 4.15
N VAL A 189 7.13 3.37 4.79
CA VAL A 189 6.60 3.55 6.13
C VAL A 189 5.37 4.45 6.04
N VAL A 190 4.23 3.96 6.50
CA VAL A 190 2.96 4.70 6.50
C VAL A 190 2.36 4.63 7.89
N SER A 191 1.80 5.74 8.38
CA SER A 191 1.09 5.72 9.66
C SER A 191 -0.12 4.77 9.59
N ALA A 192 -0.34 4.01 10.65
CA ALA A 192 -1.49 3.14 10.75
C ALA A 192 -2.77 3.96 10.96
N GLY A 193 -3.90 3.45 10.47
CA GLY A 193 -5.21 4.07 10.66
C GLY A 193 -6.00 4.23 9.37
N LEU A 194 -7.13 4.93 9.47
CA LEU A 194 -8.09 5.11 8.37
C LEU A 194 -7.50 5.91 7.20
N SER A 195 -6.59 6.83 7.46
CA SER A 195 -5.95 7.68 6.43
C SER A 195 -5.27 6.85 5.34
N ARG A 196 -4.59 5.75 5.70
CA ARG A 196 -3.98 4.82 4.73
C ARG A 196 -5.02 4.22 3.78
N ARG A 197 -6.16 3.79 4.32
CA ARG A 197 -7.25 3.17 3.55
C ARG A 197 -8.13 4.18 2.82
N ALA A 198 -7.95 5.47 3.11
CA ALA A 198 -8.73 6.57 2.56
C ALA A 198 -8.04 7.24 1.37
N GLN A 199 -6.92 6.72 0.86
CA GLN A 199 -6.38 7.20 -0.40
C GLN A 199 -7.37 6.92 -1.54
N ARG A 200 -7.57 7.90 -2.43
CA ARG A 200 -8.63 7.86 -3.47
C ARG A 200 -8.21 8.39 -4.83
N LEU A 201 -7.05 9.05 -4.94
CA LEU A 201 -6.53 9.56 -6.19
C LEU A 201 -5.07 9.13 -6.36
N VAL A 202 -4.75 8.50 -7.49
CA VAL A 202 -3.38 8.19 -7.90
C VAL A 202 -3.05 8.97 -9.16
N VAL A 203 -1.95 9.73 -9.13
CA VAL A 203 -1.45 10.47 -10.30
C VAL A 203 -0.05 9.97 -10.62
N MET A 204 0.21 9.67 -11.89
CA MET A 204 1.48 9.08 -12.34
C MET A 204 2.15 9.96 -13.39
N ASP A 205 3.48 9.99 -13.38
CA ASP A 205 4.21 10.36 -14.59
C ASP A 205 3.99 9.32 -15.70
N VAL A 206 4.26 9.73 -16.93
CA VAL A 206 4.09 8.89 -18.12
C VAL A 206 5.42 8.27 -18.51
N ASP A 207 6.34 9.08 -19.06
CA ASP A 207 7.65 8.63 -19.53
C ASP A 207 8.43 7.98 -18.39
N SER A 208 9.11 6.86 -18.68
CA SER A 208 9.89 6.09 -17.69
C SER A 208 9.16 5.63 -16.42
N THR A 209 7.84 5.84 -16.32
CA THR A 209 6.99 5.49 -15.17
C THR A 209 5.80 4.62 -15.60
N LEU A 210 4.76 5.20 -16.22
CA LEU A 210 3.62 4.44 -16.73
C LEU A 210 4.00 3.63 -17.98
N ILE A 211 4.90 4.19 -18.79
CA ILE A 211 5.45 3.58 -20.00
C ILE A 211 6.97 3.38 -19.83
N GLN A 212 7.54 2.48 -20.62
CA GLN A 212 8.98 2.18 -20.58
C GLN A 212 9.82 3.12 -21.46
N ASP A 213 9.15 3.92 -22.29
CA ASP A 213 9.76 4.71 -23.34
C ASP A 213 9.79 6.20 -22.94
N GLU A 214 10.66 6.97 -23.58
CA GLU A 214 10.61 8.42 -23.60
C GLU A 214 9.89 8.86 -24.89
N VAL A 215 8.67 9.41 -24.78
CA VAL A 215 7.84 9.70 -25.96
C VAL A 215 8.56 10.59 -26.97
N ILE A 216 9.33 11.57 -26.51
CA ILE A 216 10.04 12.49 -27.40
C ILE A 216 11.12 11.78 -28.24
N GLU A 217 11.74 10.72 -27.70
CA GLU A 217 12.72 9.91 -28.41
C GLU A 217 12.05 9.08 -29.51
N LEU A 218 10.84 8.57 -29.25
CA LEU A 218 10.04 7.89 -30.28
C LEU A 218 9.72 8.83 -31.45
N PHE A 219 9.32 10.09 -31.18
CA PHE A 219 9.14 11.08 -32.27
C PHE A 219 10.46 11.39 -32.99
N ALA A 220 11.57 11.50 -32.26
CA ALA A 220 12.89 11.78 -32.82
C ALA A 220 13.37 10.64 -33.75
N ALA A 221 13.05 9.38 -33.42
CA ALA A 221 13.31 8.21 -34.25
C ALA A 221 12.69 8.34 -35.64
N HIS A 222 11.41 8.71 -35.68
CA HIS A 222 10.69 8.91 -36.94
C HIS A 222 11.14 10.16 -37.70
N ALA A 223 11.70 11.16 -37.00
CA ALA A 223 12.31 12.34 -37.60
C ALA A 223 13.77 12.12 -38.05
N GLY A 224 14.42 11.03 -37.63
CA GLY A 224 15.83 10.77 -37.88
C GLY A 224 16.78 11.68 -37.09
N CYS A 225 16.35 12.21 -35.94
CA CYS A 225 17.10 13.17 -35.13
C CYS A 225 17.31 12.72 -33.66
N GLU A 226 17.36 11.40 -33.43
CA GLU A 226 17.53 10.81 -32.08
C GLU A 226 18.82 11.31 -31.41
N ALA A 227 19.93 11.37 -32.16
CA ALA A 227 21.23 11.77 -31.64
C ALA A 227 21.23 13.23 -31.18
N GLU A 228 20.55 14.10 -31.92
CA GLU A 228 20.40 15.52 -31.61
C GLU A 228 19.51 15.73 -30.38
N VAL A 229 18.39 15.01 -30.29
CA VAL A 229 17.51 15.05 -29.11
C VAL A 229 18.24 14.54 -27.87
N ALA A 230 18.98 13.44 -27.99
CA ALA A 230 19.79 12.90 -26.89
C ALA A 230 20.86 13.90 -26.41
N ALA A 231 21.55 14.58 -27.34
CA ALA A 231 22.53 15.60 -27.00
C ALA A 231 21.92 16.77 -26.22
N VAL A 232 20.72 17.24 -26.61
CA VAL A 232 20.01 18.30 -25.87
C VAL A 232 19.52 17.81 -24.50
N THR A 233 19.06 16.56 -24.40
CA THR A 233 18.69 15.95 -23.11
C THR A 233 19.89 15.87 -22.17
N GLU A 234 21.07 15.51 -22.68
CA GLU A 234 22.30 15.46 -21.88
C GLU A 234 22.70 16.84 -21.36
N GLN A 235 22.64 17.88 -22.20
CA GLN A 235 22.90 19.27 -21.80
C GLN A 235 21.95 19.72 -20.68
N ALA A 236 20.66 19.40 -20.78
CA ALA A 236 19.68 19.68 -19.74
C ALA A 236 19.98 18.93 -18.43
N MET A 237 20.40 17.67 -18.52
CA MET A 237 20.82 16.89 -17.35
C MET A 237 22.09 17.42 -16.68
N ARG A 238 22.98 18.09 -17.43
CA ARG A 238 24.13 18.83 -16.90
C ARG A 238 23.77 20.20 -16.31
N GLY A 239 22.50 20.62 -16.42
CA GLY A 239 22.02 21.92 -15.96
C GLY A 239 22.41 23.09 -16.87
N GLU A 240 22.83 22.82 -18.10
CA GLU A 240 23.18 23.84 -19.10
C GLU A 240 21.94 24.49 -19.73
N LEU A 241 20.82 23.77 -19.73
CA LEU A 241 19.51 24.23 -20.17
C LEU A 241 18.50 24.03 -19.05
N ASP A 242 17.62 25.01 -18.84
CA ASP A 242 16.43 24.78 -18.03
C ASP A 242 15.44 23.83 -18.75
N PHE A 243 14.40 23.40 -18.03
CA PHE A 243 13.43 22.43 -18.56
C PHE A 243 12.71 22.95 -19.81
N GLU A 244 12.29 24.21 -19.80
CA GLU A 244 11.51 24.81 -20.89
C GLU A 244 12.38 25.02 -22.13
N GLN A 245 13.60 25.52 -21.94
CA GLN A 245 14.63 25.63 -22.99
C GLN A 245 14.94 24.26 -23.61
N SER A 246 15.16 23.24 -22.78
CA SER A 246 15.41 21.87 -23.24
C SER A 246 14.21 21.30 -24.01
N LEU A 247 12.99 21.52 -23.53
CA LEU A 247 11.78 21.08 -24.21
C LEU A 247 11.64 21.76 -25.58
N HIS A 248 11.77 23.09 -25.66
CA HIS A 248 11.69 23.81 -26.92
C HIS A 248 12.78 23.40 -27.90
N ALA A 249 14.02 23.22 -27.44
CA ALA A 249 15.13 22.79 -28.28
C ALA A 249 14.90 21.38 -28.86
N ARG A 250 14.41 20.43 -28.06
CA ARG A 250 14.10 19.07 -28.54
C ARG A 250 12.90 19.06 -29.48
N VAL A 251 11.85 19.81 -29.17
CA VAL A 251 10.64 19.87 -30.00
C VAL A 251 10.92 20.57 -31.35
N ALA A 252 11.80 21.57 -31.38
CA ALA A 252 12.20 22.24 -32.61
C ALA A 252 12.80 21.29 -33.66
N LEU A 253 13.49 20.23 -33.22
CA LEU A 253 14.05 19.20 -34.11
C LEU A 253 12.98 18.36 -34.81
N LEU A 254 11.75 18.34 -34.28
CA LEU A 254 10.62 17.59 -34.85
C LEU A 254 9.87 18.37 -35.95
N ALA A 255 10.30 19.58 -36.28
CA ALA A 255 9.63 20.44 -37.26
C ALA A 255 9.55 19.79 -38.65
N GLY A 256 8.38 19.85 -39.27
CA GLY A 256 8.10 19.31 -40.60
C GLY A 256 7.65 17.85 -40.63
N LEU A 257 7.76 17.14 -39.51
CA LEU A 257 7.29 15.76 -39.37
C LEU A 257 5.77 15.70 -39.61
N ASP A 258 5.33 14.73 -40.42
CA ASP A 258 3.92 14.55 -40.75
C ASP A 258 3.13 14.04 -39.53
N VAL A 259 1.95 14.59 -39.26
CA VAL A 259 1.16 14.27 -38.07
C VAL A 259 0.74 12.79 -38.02
N SER A 260 0.72 12.09 -39.16
CA SER A 260 0.48 10.64 -39.20
C SER A 260 1.48 9.82 -38.37
N VAL A 261 2.63 10.40 -38.02
CA VAL A 261 3.60 9.79 -37.10
C VAL A 261 3.03 9.52 -35.71
N VAL A 262 2.04 10.31 -35.25
CA VAL A 262 1.44 10.18 -33.93
C VAL A 262 0.88 8.77 -33.71
N GLU A 263 0.20 8.22 -34.73
CA GLU A 263 -0.36 6.87 -34.67
C GLU A 263 0.72 5.78 -34.60
N LYS A 264 1.88 6.01 -35.25
CA LYS A 264 3.02 5.09 -35.16
C LYS A 264 3.61 5.09 -33.75
N VAL A 265 3.83 6.28 -33.19
CA VAL A 265 4.33 6.44 -31.81
C VAL A 265 3.37 5.78 -30.82
N ARG A 266 2.05 6.01 -30.92
CA ARG A 266 1.04 5.38 -30.06
C ARG A 266 1.07 3.84 -30.09
N ALA A 267 1.34 3.27 -31.27
CA ALA A 267 1.46 1.83 -31.46
C ALA A 267 2.76 1.25 -30.88
N GLU A 268 3.83 2.05 -30.83
CA GLU A 268 5.14 1.66 -30.29
C GLU A 268 5.23 1.76 -28.76
N VAL A 269 4.39 2.59 -28.13
CA VAL A 269 4.38 2.78 -26.67
C VAL A 269 4.18 1.46 -25.91
N ARG A 270 5.15 1.15 -25.04
CA ARG A 270 5.13 -0.03 -24.17
C ARG A 270 4.81 0.37 -22.74
N LEU A 271 3.75 -0.22 -22.19
CA LEU A 271 3.40 -0.02 -20.79
C LEU A 271 4.44 -0.69 -19.88
N THR A 272 4.77 -0.03 -18.78
CA THR A 272 5.58 -0.62 -17.71
C THR A 272 4.92 -1.89 -17.18
N PRO A 273 5.67 -2.99 -16.94
CA PRO A 273 5.11 -4.20 -16.36
C PRO A 273 4.31 -3.89 -15.09
N GLY A 274 3.11 -4.45 -14.99
CA GLY A 274 2.19 -4.18 -13.88
C GLY A 274 1.30 -2.94 -14.05
N ALA A 275 1.56 -2.02 -14.99
CA ALA A 275 0.75 -0.80 -15.16
C ALA A 275 -0.76 -1.07 -15.33
N ARG A 276 -1.11 -2.02 -16.21
CA ARG A 276 -2.52 -2.42 -16.41
C ARG A 276 -3.14 -3.00 -15.13
N THR A 277 -2.38 -3.79 -14.38
CA THR A 277 -2.83 -4.41 -13.13
C THR A 277 -3.03 -3.37 -12.03
N LEU A 278 -2.10 -2.42 -11.90
CA LEU A 278 -2.22 -1.29 -10.99
C LEU A 278 -3.52 -0.53 -11.27
N ILE A 279 -3.70 -0.03 -12.50
CA ILE A 279 -4.85 0.80 -12.88
C ILE A 279 -6.16 0.04 -12.68
N ARG A 280 -6.26 -1.20 -13.19
CA ARG A 280 -7.46 -2.02 -13.06
C ARG A 280 -7.83 -2.25 -11.58
N THR A 281 -6.86 -2.58 -10.74
CA THR A 281 -7.09 -2.84 -9.31
C THR A 281 -7.54 -1.57 -8.60
N LEU A 282 -6.87 -0.44 -8.86
CA LEU A 282 -7.24 0.86 -8.29
C LEU A 282 -8.68 1.24 -8.68
N LYS A 283 -9.06 1.07 -9.95
CA LYS A 283 -10.43 1.36 -10.41
C LYS A 283 -11.47 0.48 -9.73
N ARG A 284 -11.20 -0.82 -9.50
CA ARG A 284 -12.08 -1.71 -8.72
C ARG A 284 -12.28 -1.24 -7.27
N LEU A 285 -11.26 -0.62 -6.70
CA LEU A 285 -11.32 -0.04 -5.35
C LEU A 285 -11.94 1.36 -5.32
N GLY A 286 -12.42 1.87 -6.46
CA GLY A 286 -13.05 3.18 -6.56
C GLY A 286 -12.06 4.35 -6.53
N TYR A 287 -10.79 4.11 -6.83
CA TYR A 287 -9.83 5.19 -7.02
C TYR A 287 -10.09 5.90 -8.35
N GLN A 288 -9.84 7.20 -8.34
CA GLN A 288 -9.59 7.94 -9.57
C GLN A 288 -8.10 7.86 -9.90
N VAL A 289 -7.79 7.72 -11.19
CA VAL A 289 -6.42 7.57 -11.69
C VAL A 289 -6.17 8.61 -12.76
N GLY A 290 -5.05 9.32 -12.64
CA GLY A 290 -4.65 10.34 -13.59
C GLY A 290 -3.19 10.23 -14.00
N VAL A 291 -2.84 10.90 -15.10
CA VAL A 291 -1.45 11.07 -15.54
C VAL A 291 -1.09 12.54 -15.72
N VAL A 292 0.15 12.89 -15.41
CA VAL A 292 0.72 14.21 -15.66
C VAL A 292 2.11 14.04 -16.26
N SER A 293 2.32 14.56 -17.47
CA SER A 293 3.55 14.33 -18.23
C SER A 293 4.18 15.63 -18.73
N GLY A 294 5.51 15.66 -18.80
CA GLY A 294 6.25 16.67 -19.56
C GLY A 294 6.33 16.37 -21.07
N GLY A 295 5.86 15.20 -21.50
CA GLY A 295 5.67 14.80 -22.89
C GLY A 295 4.42 15.42 -23.51
N PHE A 296 3.68 14.65 -24.32
CA PHE A 296 2.70 15.23 -25.24
C PHE A 296 1.26 14.70 -25.12
N THR A 297 0.25 15.58 -25.28
CA THR A 297 -1.18 15.25 -25.29
C THR A 297 -1.53 14.23 -26.36
N GLN A 298 -0.83 14.28 -27.50
CA GLN A 298 -0.92 13.30 -28.57
C GLN A 298 -0.75 11.85 -28.09
N VAL A 299 0.03 11.59 -27.04
CA VAL A 299 0.19 10.24 -26.46
C VAL A 299 -0.63 10.07 -25.18
N THR A 300 -0.66 11.07 -24.31
CA THR A 300 -1.34 10.94 -23.01
C THR A 300 -2.86 10.81 -23.12
N ASP A 301 -3.48 11.43 -24.13
CA ASP A 301 -4.92 11.28 -24.38
C ASP A 301 -5.27 9.87 -24.87
N ASP A 302 -4.43 9.27 -25.71
CA ASP A 302 -4.58 7.86 -26.14
C ASP A 302 -4.46 6.91 -24.94
N LEU A 303 -3.47 7.13 -24.07
CA LEU A 303 -3.32 6.35 -22.83
C LEU A 303 -4.53 6.51 -21.91
N LYS A 304 -5.08 7.73 -21.80
CA LYS A 304 -6.29 8.00 -21.02
C LYS A 304 -7.47 7.16 -21.49
N GLU A 305 -7.73 7.15 -22.80
CA GLU A 305 -8.82 6.37 -23.37
C GLU A 305 -8.58 4.85 -23.24
N ARG A 306 -7.39 4.38 -23.64
CA ARG A 306 -7.04 2.94 -23.64
C ARG A 306 -7.01 2.30 -22.25
N LEU A 307 -6.72 3.09 -21.21
CA LEU A 307 -6.59 2.62 -19.83
C LEU A 307 -7.77 3.06 -18.94
N GLY A 308 -8.69 3.87 -19.46
CA GLY A 308 -9.84 4.39 -18.72
C GLY A 308 -9.45 5.34 -17.59
N LEU A 309 -8.43 6.18 -17.80
CA LEU A 309 -7.98 7.17 -16.81
C LEU A 309 -9.00 8.29 -16.66
N ASP A 310 -9.12 8.82 -15.46
CA ASP A 310 -10.04 9.92 -15.13
C ASP A 310 -9.45 11.27 -15.57
N PHE A 311 -8.13 11.41 -15.45
CA PHE A 311 -7.41 12.66 -15.76
C PHE A 311 -6.17 12.41 -16.63
N ALA A 312 -5.86 13.36 -17.51
CA ALA A 312 -4.59 13.42 -18.23
C ALA A 312 -4.24 14.88 -18.49
N SER A 313 -2.96 15.22 -18.39
CA SER A 313 -2.44 16.52 -18.77
C SER A 313 -0.98 16.39 -19.21
N ALA A 314 -0.64 17.07 -20.30
CA ALA A 314 0.70 17.10 -20.89
C ALA A 314 0.90 18.37 -21.72
N ASN A 315 2.12 18.59 -22.24
CA ASN A 315 2.34 19.63 -23.25
C ASN A 315 1.64 19.25 -24.56
N THR A 316 1.35 20.20 -25.44
CA THR A 316 0.72 19.89 -26.74
C THR A 316 1.63 20.29 -27.88
N LEU A 317 2.00 19.36 -28.76
CA LEU A 317 2.73 19.70 -29.99
C LEU A 317 1.83 20.49 -30.92
N GLU A 318 2.33 21.60 -31.45
CA GLU A 318 1.60 22.43 -32.43
C GLU A 318 1.60 21.75 -33.80
N VAL A 319 0.41 21.64 -34.39
CA VAL A 319 0.19 21.07 -35.72
C VAL A 319 -0.40 22.15 -36.63
N VAL A 320 0.21 22.37 -37.79
CA VAL A 320 -0.31 23.25 -38.85
C VAL A 320 -0.20 22.51 -40.18
N ASP A 321 -1.26 22.53 -40.98
CA ASP A 321 -1.33 21.88 -42.29
C ASP A 321 -0.90 20.40 -42.27
N GLY A 322 -1.26 19.68 -41.21
CA GLY A 322 -0.94 18.27 -41.02
C GLY A 322 0.52 17.98 -40.65
N ARG A 323 1.30 18.98 -40.24
CA ARG A 323 2.71 18.82 -39.85
C ARG A 323 3.00 19.44 -38.49
N LEU A 324 3.96 18.84 -37.77
CA LEU A 324 4.51 19.42 -36.55
C LEU A 324 5.28 20.69 -36.90
N THR A 325 5.03 21.78 -36.18
CA THR A 325 5.73 23.06 -36.43
C THR A 325 7.08 23.16 -35.71
N GLY A 326 7.36 22.21 -34.80
CA GLY A 326 8.49 22.27 -33.88
C GLY A 326 8.26 23.19 -32.68
N ARG A 327 7.00 23.49 -32.34
CA ARG A 327 6.61 24.25 -31.14
C ARG A 327 5.60 23.48 -30.29
N VAL A 328 5.48 23.92 -29.03
CA VAL A 328 4.43 23.50 -28.11
C VAL A 328 3.43 24.63 -27.90
N VAL A 329 2.16 24.30 -27.65
CA VAL A 329 1.08 25.25 -27.36
C VAL A 329 0.51 25.05 -25.96
N GLY A 330 0.02 26.15 -25.38
CA GLY A 330 -0.55 26.19 -24.04
C GLY A 330 0.50 26.34 -22.94
N ASP A 331 0.07 26.12 -21.71
CA ASP A 331 0.94 26.20 -20.54
C ASP A 331 1.90 25.01 -20.50
N ILE A 332 3.18 25.28 -20.24
CA ILE A 332 4.19 24.24 -20.11
C ILE A 332 3.99 23.46 -18.82
N VAL A 333 3.95 22.13 -18.94
CA VAL A 333 3.94 21.20 -17.81
C VAL A 333 5.37 20.98 -17.32
N ASP A 334 5.84 21.98 -16.57
CA ASP A 334 7.12 21.96 -15.88
C ASP A 334 7.01 21.26 -14.49
N ARG A 335 8.11 21.24 -13.73
CA ARG A 335 8.15 20.64 -12.39
C ARG A 335 7.09 21.22 -11.45
N ALA A 336 6.96 22.55 -11.41
CA ALA A 336 5.93 23.19 -10.61
C ALA A 336 4.52 22.95 -11.19
N GLY A 337 4.41 22.84 -12.52
CA GLY A 337 3.20 22.46 -13.25
C GLY A 337 2.66 21.10 -12.84
N LYS A 338 3.52 20.09 -12.67
CA LYS A 338 3.07 18.77 -12.20
C LYS A 338 2.41 18.85 -10.83
N ALA A 339 2.98 19.62 -9.90
CA ALA A 339 2.37 19.86 -8.59
C ALA A 339 1.05 20.65 -8.67
N ARG A 340 0.95 21.67 -9.53
CA ARG A 340 -0.30 22.41 -9.78
C ARG A 340 -1.40 21.49 -10.31
N LEU A 341 -1.07 20.61 -11.25
CA LEU A 341 -2.01 19.67 -11.87
C LEU A 341 -2.49 18.61 -10.87
N LEU A 342 -1.61 18.07 -10.02
CA LEU A 342 -2.02 17.20 -8.92
C LEU A 342 -3.07 17.87 -8.02
N ARG A 343 -2.84 19.14 -7.64
CA ARG A 343 -3.81 19.91 -6.83
C ARG A 343 -5.13 20.12 -7.55
N SER A 344 -5.08 20.41 -8.85
CA SER A 344 -6.26 20.57 -9.70
C SER A 344 -7.07 19.27 -9.78
N PHE A 345 -6.42 18.14 -10.06
CA PHE A 345 -7.08 16.83 -10.12
C PHE A 345 -7.67 16.44 -8.77
N ALA A 346 -6.94 16.67 -7.67
CA ALA A 346 -7.44 16.43 -6.32
C ALA A 346 -8.70 17.26 -6.02
N ALA A 347 -8.72 18.54 -6.39
CA ALA A 347 -9.88 19.41 -6.23
C ALA A 347 -11.08 18.94 -7.08
N GLN A 348 -10.86 18.58 -8.34
CA GLN A 348 -11.90 18.05 -9.23
C GLN A 348 -12.47 16.72 -8.74
N ALA A 349 -11.62 15.87 -8.17
CA ALA A 349 -11.98 14.59 -7.56
C ALA A 349 -12.67 14.73 -6.19
N GLY A 350 -12.62 15.90 -5.55
CA GLY A 350 -13.06 16.07 -4.17
C GLY A 350 -12.19 15.30 -3.16
N VAL A 351 -10.93 15.04 -3.50
CA VAL A 351 -9.98 14.26 -2.68
C VAL A 351 -8.98 15.21 -2.00
N PRO A 352 -8.87 15.20 -0.66
CA PRO A 352 -7.82 15.93 0.05
C PRO A 352 -6.43 15.51 -0.41
N LEU A 353 -5.46 16.44 -0.46
CA LEU A 353 -4.08 16.14 -0.86
C LEU A 353 -3.43 15.02 -0.01
N ALA A 354 -3.76 14.96 1.28
CA ALA A 354 -3.26 13.89 2.16
C ALA A 354 -3.75 12.47 1.75
N GLN A 355 -4.75 12.38 0.87
CA GLN A 355 -5.33 11.15 0.33
C GLN A 355 -4.96 10.91 -1.15
N THR A 356 -3.99 11.66 -1.68
CA THR A 356 -3.44 11.44 -3.01
C THR A 356 -2.14 10.66 -2.97
N VAL A 357 -1.89 9.92 -4.03
CA VAL A 357 -0.62 9.23 -4.30
C VAL A 357 -0.06 9.81 -5.58
N ALA A 358 1.23 10.15 -5.58
CA ALA A 358 1.96 10.52 -6.79
C ALA A 358 3.07 9.49 -7.06
N ILE A 359 3.26 9.12 -8.33
CA ILE A 359 4.29 8.17 -8.77
C ILE A 359 5.10 8.81 -9.89
N GLY A 360 6.42 8.79 -9.82
CA GLY A 360 7.31 9.34 -10.85
C GLY A 360 8.75 8.88 -10.65
N ASP A 361 9.61 9.06 -11.65
CA ASP A 361 11.00 8.59 -11.66
C ASP A 361 12.02 9.76 -11.66
N GLY A 362 11.60 10.94 -12.11
CA GLY A 362 12.49 12.02 -12.47
C GLY A 362 12.52 13.19 -11.48
N ALA A 363 13.54 14.04 -11.62
CA ALA A 363 13.67 15.26 -10.80
C ALA A 363 12.57 16.30 -11.11
N ASN A 364 11.97 16.20 -12.30
CA ASN A 364 10.77 16.94 -12.73
C ASN A 364 9.52 16.55 -11.92
N ASP A 365 9.50 15.40 -11.25
CA ASP A 365 8.34 14.95 -10.45
C ASP A 365 8.41 15.38 -8.99
N LEU A 366 9.56 15.84 -8.50
CA LEU A 366 9.81 16.06 -7.08
C LEU A 366 8.75 16.94 -6.40
N ASP A 367 8.31 18.01 -7.04
CA ASP A 367 7.29 18.89 -6.45
C ASP A 367 5.91 18.20 -6.38
N MET A 368 5.60 17.34 -7.36
CA MET A 368 4.38 16.53 -7.36
C MET A 368 4.45 15.45 -6.27
N LEU A 369 5.57 14.73 -6.17
CA LEU A 369 5.81 13.70 -5.16
C LEU A 369 5.76 14.26 -3.74
N ASN A 370 6.33 15.45 -3.52
CA ASN A 370 6.33 16.14 -2.22
C ASN A 370 4.97 16.77 -1.87
N THR A 371 4.16 17.11 -2.88
CA THR A 371 2.81 17.66 -2.67
C THR A 371 1.79 16.57 -2.33
N ALA A 372 1.99 15.34 -2.81
CA ALA A 372 1.08 14.22 -2.56
C ALA A 372 1.13 13.74 -1.11
N GLY A 373 0.04 13.15 -0.63
CA GLY A 373 0.00 12.48 0.68
C GLY A 373 0.94 11.26 0.75
N LEU A 374 1.17 10.61 -0.39
CA LEU A 374 2.20 9.58 -0.57
C LEU A 374 2.90 9.77 -1.92
N GLY A 375 4.18 10.13 -1.89
CA GLY A 375 5.02 10.26 -3.08
C GLY A 375 5.91 9.03 -3.25
N VAL A 376 5.78 8.34 -4.36
CA VAL A 376 6.52 7.11 -4.70
C VAL A 376 7.50 7.38 -5.83
N ALA A 377 8.79 7.28 -5.52
CA ALA A 377 9.85 7.30 -6.52
C ALA A 377 9.97 5.92 -7.19
N PHE A 378 9.58 5.79 -8.47
CA PHE A 378 9.60 4.51 -9.18
C PHE A 378 10.83 4.39 -10.08
N ASN A 379 11.69 3.39 -9.84
CA ASN A 379 12.97 3.18 -10.51
C ASN A 379 13.82 4.45 -10.70
N ALA A 380 13.63 5.40 -9.78
CA ALA A 380 14.04 6.78 -9.94
C ALA A 380 15.55 6.99 -9.83
N LYS A 381 16.07 8.17 -10.15
CA LYS A 381 17.48 8.50 -9.85
C LYS A 381 17.70 8.67 -8.34
N PRO A 382 18.93 8.49 -7.80
CA PRO A 382 19.19 8.58 -6.34
C PRO A 382 18.66 9.85 -5.68
N VAL A 383 18.85 11.02 -6.32
CA VAL A 383 18.36 12.32 -5.83
C VAL A 383 16.83 12.36 -5.65
N VAL A 384 16.10 11.61 -6.48
CA VAL A 384 14.63 11.52 -6.40
C VAL A 384 14.21 10.55 -5.30
N ARG A 385 14.90 9.41 -5.18
CA ARG A 385 14.66 8.41 -4.13
C ARG A 385 14.84 8.99 -2.73
N GLU A 386 15.86 9.83 -2.55
CA GLU A 386 16.16 10.45 -1.25
C GLU A 386 15.14 11.52 -0.84
N ALA A 387 14.51 12.18 -1.83
CA ALA A 387 13.56 13.26 -1.58
C ALA A 387 12.10 12.77 -1.49
N ALA A 388 11.76 11.63 -2.10
CA ALA A 388 10.41 11.07 -2.06
C ALA A 388 10.08 10.40 -0.71
N HIS A 389 8.79 10.21 -0.43
CA HIS A 389 8.33 9.56 0.80
C HIS A 389 8.73 8.06 0.87
N THR A 390 8.84 7.41 -0.28
CA THR A 390 9.28 6.03 -0.46
C THR A 390 9.75 5.81 -1.90
N ALA A 391 10.49 4.73 -2.14
CA ALA A 391 10.97 4.34 -3.45
C ALA A 391 10.60 2.87 -3.75
N VAL A 392 10.41 2.56 -5.03
CA VAL A 392 10.22 1.21 -5.58
C VAL A 392 11.27 1.04 -6.67
N ASN A 393 12.21 0.12 -6.49
CA ASN A 393 13.37 -0.07 -7.36
C ASN A 393 13.34 -1.42 -8.11
N VAL A 394 12.13 -1.97 -8.24
CA VAL A 394 11.84 -3.17 -9.02
C VAL A 394 11.03 -2.78 -10.27
N PRO A 395 11.19 -3.47 -11.41
CA PRO A 395 10.61 -3.05 -12.69
C PRO A 395 9.12 -3.41 -12.83
N PHE A 396 8.35 -3.33 -11.74
CA PHE A 396 6.96 -3.76 -11.65
C PHE A 396 6.12 -2.68 -10.98
N LEU A 397 5.35 -1.94 -11.77
CA LEU A 397 4.58 -0.78 -11.30
C LEU A 397 3.41 -1.19 -10.38
N ASP A 398 2.89 -2.42 -10.52
CA ASP A 398 1.85 -2.96 -9.64
C ASP A 398 2.32 -3.23 -8.21
N THR A 399 3.61 -3.21 -7.94
CA THR A 399 4.13 -3.32 -6.56
C THR A 399 3.75 -2.14 -5.67
N VAL A 400 3.35 -1.01 -6.26
CA VAL A 400 2.76 0.12 -5.53
C VAL A 400 1.50 -0.30 -4.79
N LEU A 401 0.72 -1.26 -5.30
CA LEU A 401 -0.46 -1.81 -4.61
C LEU A 401 -0.11 -2.34 -3.21
N TYR A 402 1.08 -2.94 -3.06
CA TYR A 402 1.53 -3.48 -1.78
C TYR A 402 1.78 -2.36 -0.76
N LEU A 403 2.28 -1.20 -1.21
CA LEU A 403 2.44 -0.03 -0.36
C LEU A 403 1.08 0.49 0.14
N LEU A 404 0.04 0.34 -0.69
CA LEU A 404 -1.35 0.66 -0.35
C LEU A 404 -2.00 -0.39 0.56
N GLY A 405 -1.30 -1.50 0.87
CA GLY A 405 -1.79 -2.58 1.73
C GLY A 405 -2.69 -3.58 1.03
N ILE A 406 -2.72 -3.56 -0.31
CA ILE A 406 -3.45 -4.52 -1.13
C ILE A 406 -2.54 -5.71 -1.35
N THR A 407 -3.04 -6.92 -1.11
CA THR A 407 -2.27 -8.17 -1.27
C THR A 407 -2.31 -8.67 -2.71
N ARG A 408 -1.30 -9.46 -3.10
CA ARG A 408 -1.30 -10.13 -4.41
C ARG A 408 -2.47 -11.10 -4.54
N GLU A 409 -2.79 -11.82 -3.48
CA GLU A 409 -3.91 -12.74 -3.43
C GLU A 409 -5.25 -12.03 -3.67
N GLU A 410 -5.45 -10.81 -3.14
CA GLU A 410 -6.65 -9.99 -3.42
C GLU A 410 -6.73 -9.56 -4.89
N VAL A 411 -5.60 -9.17 -5.49
CA VAL A 411 -5.54 -8.81 -6.91
C VAL A 411 -5.93 -9.99 -7.79
N GLU A 412 -5.35 -11.17 -7.54
CA GLU A 412 -5.61 -12.39 -8.30
C GLU A 412 -7.05 -12.88 -8.12
N ALA A 413 -7.58 -12.84 -6.88
CA ALA A 413 -8.97 -13.20 -6.62
C ALA A 413 -9.94 -12.28 -7.36
N ALA A 414 -9.67 -10.96 -7.37
CA ALA A 414 -10.51 -10.00 -8.09
C ALA A 414 -10.40 -10.16 -9.63
N ASP A 415 -9.25 -10.59 -10.14
CA ASP A 415 -9.08 -10.88 -11.57
C ASP A 415 -9.81 -12.15 -11.99
N GLY A 416 -9.76 -13.21 -11.17
CA GLY A 416 -10.46 -14.46 -11.43
C GLY A 416 -11.99 -14.39 -11.33
N LEU A 417 -12.56 -13.28 -10.87
CA LEU A 417 -14.01 -13.02 -10.88
C LEU A 417 -14.52 -12.44 -12.21
N VAL A 418 -13.62 -12.05 -13.11
CA VAL A 418 -13.94 -11.39 -14.39
C VAL A 418 -13.80 -12.33 -15.59
N ASP A 419 -13.34 -13.56 -15.35
CA ASP A 419 -13.43 -14.70 -16.27
C ASP A 419 -14.64 -15.59 -15.91
#